data_AF-A0A257WFU5-F1
#
_entry.id   AF-A0A257WFU5-F1
#
_cell.length_a   1.000
_cell.length_b   1.000
_cell.length_c   1.000
_cell.angle_alpha   90.00
_cell.angle_beta   90.00
_cell.angle_gamma   90.00
#
_symmetry.space_group_name_H-M   'P 1'
#
loop_
_entity.id
_entity.type
_entity.pdbx_description
1 polymer ?
#
loop_
_entity_poly.entity_id
_entity_poly.type
_entity_poly.pdbx_seq_one_letter_code
_entity_poly.pdbx_strand_id
1 'polypeptide(L)'
;MKSPFRDPKGEHSPLIGFAFDGYAVFGPNDSDGKPATGLDDCNGHEDAERGYHYHVTAKFPYILGAYRGVVEQANFDGPPGRGFGGPRGGRPPGPPPRRPL
;
A
#
# COMPACT_ATOMS: atom_id res chain seq x y z
N MET A 1 -13.58 -16.44 4.46
CA MET A 1 -13.65 -14.99 4.14
C MET A 1 -14.32 -14.86 2.79
N LYS A 2 -15.20 -13.88 2.57
CA LYS A 2 -15.82 -13.63 1.25
C LYS A 2 -15.25 -12.31 0.75
N SER A 3 -14.32 -12.35 -0.19
CA SER A 3 -13.86 -11.14 -0.87
C SER A 3 -15.01 -10.61 -1.74
N PRO A 4 -15.14 -9.29 -1.97
CA PRO A 4 -16.15 -8.74 -2.88
C PRO A 4 -15.84 -9.09 -4.35
N PHE A 5 -14.64 -9.60 -4.62
CA PHE A 5 -14.20 -10.05 -5.93
C PHE A 5 -14.39 -11.56 -6.05
N ARG A 6 -14.60 -12.05 -7.28
CA ARG A 6 -14.76 -13.49 -7.50
C ARG A 6 -13.37 -14.13 -7.53
N ASP A 7 -13.02 -14.86 -6.48
CA ASP A 7 -11.82 -15.71 -6.48
C ASP A 7 -12.02 -16.92 -7.42
N PRO A 8 -11.16 -17.12 -8.43
CA PRO A 8 -11.17 -18.34 -9.22
C PRO A 8 -10.82 -19.54 -8.33
N LYS A 9 -11.41 -20.72 -8.60
CA LYS A 9 -11.16 -21.90 -7.76
C LYS A 9 -9.77 -22.46 -8.06
N GLY A 10 -8.96 -22.63 -7.01
CA GLY A 10 -7.64 -23.26 -7.12
C GLY A 10 -6.58 -22.34 -7.72
N GLU A 11 -6.85 -21.04 -7.81
CA GLU A 11 -5.91 -20.04 -8.32
C GLU A 11 -5.65 -18.98 -7.26
N HIS A 12 -4.55 -18.26 -7.45
CA HIS A 12 -4.26 -17.03 -6.71
C HIS A 12 -5.43 -16.05 -6.80
N SER A 13 -5.72 -15.37 -5.70
CA SER A 13 -6.74 -14.33 -5.68
C SER A 13 -6.44 -13.24 -6.72
N PRO A 14 -7.48 -12.60 -7.30
CA PRO A 14 -7.29 -11.54 -8.27
C PRO A 14 -6.70 -10.29 -7.63
N LEU A 15 -6.01 -9.50 -8.45
CA LEU A 15 -5.52 -8.18 -8.07
C LEU A 15 -6.69 -7.28 -7.72
N ILE A 16 -6.62 -6.66 -6.54
CA ILE A 16 -7.60 -5.66 -6.08
C ILE A 16 -7.10 -4.26 -6.44
N GLY A 17 -5.80 -4.01 -6.27
CA GLY A 17 -5.17 -2.72 -6.55
C GLY A 17 -3.72 -2.69 -6.12
N PHE A 18 -3.17 -1.48 -5.99
CA PHE A 18 -1.81 -1.25 -5.52
C PHE A 18 -1.82 -0.39 -4.26
N ALA A 19 -0.93 -0.70 -3.33
CA ALA A 19 -0.67 0.11 -2.15
C ALA A 19 0.12 1.39 -2.54
N PHE A 20 0.12 2.39 -1.65
CA PHE A 20 0.82 3.67 -1.91
C PHE A 20 2.35 3.57 -1.95
N ASP A 21 2.90 2.43 -1.55
CA ASP A 21 4.32 2.08 -1.69
C ASP A 21 4.62 1.29 -2.98
N GLY A 22 3.61 1.07 -3.83
CA GLY A 22 3.74 0.49 -5.16
C GLY A 22 3.54 -1.03 -5.26
N TYR A 23 3.33 -1.74 -4.15
CA TYR A 23 3.13 -3.19 -4.17
C TYR A 23 1.67 -3.60 -4.42
N ALA A 24 1.49 -4.72 -5.10
CA ALA A 24 0.18 -5.27 -5.43
C ALA A 24 -0.57 -5.73 -4.16
N VAL A 25 -1.89 -5.54 -4.16
CA VAL A 25 -2.81 -6.01 -3.11
C VAL A 25 -3.77 -7.00 -3.73
N PHE A 26 -3.76 -8.23 -3.22
CA PHE A 26 -4.59 -9.33 -3.69
C PHE A 26 -5.65 -9.72 -2.65
N GLY A 27 -6.63 -10.50 -3.10
CA GLY A 27 -7.57 -11.18 -2.20
C GLY A 27 -6.88 -12.21 -1.28
N PRO A 28 -7.67 -12.98 -0.52
CA PRO A 28 -7.14 -13.79 0.58
C PRO A 28 -6.36 -15.03 0.19
N ASN A 29 -6.42 -15.47 -1.07
CA ASN A 29 -5.88 -16.76 -1.50
C ASN A 29 -4.57 -16.63 -2.27
N ASP A 30 -3.70 -17.60 -2.07
CA ASP A 30 -2.43 -17.81 -2.77
C ASP A 30 -2.63 -18.74 -3.98
N SER A 31 -1.56 -19.06 -4.70
CA SER A 31 -1.51 -19.76 -5.99
C SER A 31 -2.15 -21.16 -5.98
N ASP A 32 -2.27 -21.78 -4.81
CA ASP A 32 -2.96 -23.07 -4.63
C ASP A 32 -4.47 -22.92 -4.34
N GLY A 33 -4.99 -21.69 -4.40
CA GLY A 33 -6.37 -21.34 -4.10
C GLY A 33 -6.72 -21.46 -2.62
N LYS A 34 -5.73 -21.62 -1.73
CA LYS A 34 -5.92 -21.63 -0.29
C LYS A 34 -5.59 -20.26 0.30
N PRO A 35 -6.07 -19.95 1.51
CA PRO A 35 -5.69 -18.71 2.18
C PRO A 35 -4.17 -18.56 2.26
N ALA A 36 -3.67 -17.36 1.94
CA ALA A 36 -2.25 -17.05 1.98
C ALA A 36 -1.68 -17.27 3.40
N THR A 37 -0.48 -17.83 3.45
CA THR A 37 0.24 -18.14 4.70
C THR A 37 1.64 -17.56 4.67
N GLY A 38 2.29 -17.49 5.83
CA GLY A 38 3.63 -16.89 5.94
C GLY A 38 3.65 -15.38 5.70
N LEU A 39 2.52 -14.71 5.93
CA LEU A 39 2.42 -13.26 5.83
C LEU A 39 3.23 -12.59 6.94
N ASP A 40 3.92 -11.50 6.59
CA ASP A 40 4.60 -10.63 7.55
C ASP A 40 3.63 -9.71 8.30
N ASP A 41 4.16 -8.86 9.18
CA ASP A 41 3.37 -7.91 9.98
C ASP A 41 2.59 -6.89 9.12
N CYS A 42 2.96 -6.73 7.85
CA CYS A 42 2.29 -5.86 6.89
C CYS A 42 1.15 -6.57 6.15
N ASN A 43 0.95 -7.87 6.39
CA ASN A 43 0.14 -8.82 5.62
C ASN A 43 0.66 -9.08 4.20
N GLY A 44 1.97 -8.99 3.96
CA GLY A 44 2.55 -9.35 2.68
C GLY A 44 3.49 -10.54 2.75
N HIS A 45 3.79 -11.10 1.58
CA HIS A 45 4.83 -12.10 1.39
C HIS A 45 5.38 -11.99 -0.03
N GLU A 46 6.36 -12.84 -0.38
CA GLU A 46 7.00 -12.82 -1.69
C GLU A 46 6.94 -14.20 -2.35
N ASP A 47 6.62 -14.21 -3.64
CA ASP A 47 6.71 -15.39 -4.50
C ASP A 47 7.61 -15.12 -5.72
N ALA A 48 7.99 -16.17 -6.45
CA ALA A 48 8.89 -16.07 -7.59
C ALA A 48 8.28 -15.46 -8.87
N GLU A 49 6.95 -15.39 -8.98
CA GLU A 49 6.24 -14.88 -10.16
C GLU A 49 5.87 -13.40 -10.04
N ARG A 50 5.40 -12.98 -8.86
CA ARG A 50 4.82 -11.66 -8.56
C ARG A 50 5.76 -10.79 -7.74
N GLY A 51 6.78 -11.39 -7.12
CA GLY A 51 7.59 -10.71 -6.10
C GLY A 51 6.77 -10.44 -4.84
N TYR A 52 7.16 -9.43 -4.07
CA TYR A 52 6.45 -9.07 -2.84
C TYR A 52 5.06 -8.50 -3.13
N HIS A 53 4.05 -8.96 -2.40
CA HIS A 53 2.67 -8.49 -2.53
C HIS A 53 1.87 -8.72 -1.24
N TYR A 54 0.80 -7.95 -1.07
CA TYR A 54 -0.08 -7.99 0.10
C TYR A 54 -1.31 -8.85 -0.13
N HIS A 55 -1.81 -9.46 0.94
CA HIS A 55 -3.07 -10.19 0.94
C HIS A 55 -4.08 -9.58 1.90
N VAL A 56 -5.34 -9.49 1.45
CA VAL A 56 -6.48 -9.28 2.35
C VAL A 56 -6.60 -10.47 3.29
N THR A 57 -6.68 -10.22 4.59
CA THR A 57 -6.78 -11.28 5.61
C THR A 57 -8.11 -11.23 6.35
N ALA A 58 -8.44 -12.32 7.05
CA ALA A 58 -9.60 -12.36 7.94
C ALA A 58 -9.32 -11.77 9.34
N LYS A 59 -8.08 -11.29 9.58
CA LYS A 59 -7.64 -10.79 10.88
C LYS A 59 -7.31 -9.30 10.76
N PHE A 60 -7.55 -8.55 11.83
CA PHE A 60 -7.10 -7.17 11.86
C PHE A 60 -5.55 -7.11 11.92
N PRO A 61 -4.88 -6.24 11.15
CA PRO A 61 -5.45 -5.32 10.15
C PRO A 61 -5.83 -6.05 8.86
N TYR A 62 -7.08 -5.89 8.37
CA TYR A 62 -7.65 -6.78 7.34
C TYR A 62 -7.01 -6.67 5.94
N ILE A 63 -6.23 -5.62 5.67
CA ILE A 63 -5.62 -5.40 4.35
C ILE A 63 -4.13 -5.12 4.53
N LEU A 64 -3.76 -3.91 4.92
CA LEU A 64 -2.36 -3.51 5.12
C LEU A 64 -2.12 -3.24 6.60
N GLY A 65 -1.10 -3.87 7.18
CA GLY A 65 -0.63 -3.54 8.53
C GLY A 65 0.39 -2.40 8.55
N ALA A 66 1.22 -2.33 7.51
CA ALA A 66 2.19 -1.28 7.26
C ALA A 66 2.60 -1.31 5.78
N TYR A 67 3.52 -0.42 5.39
CA TYR A 67 4.14 -0.44 4.06
C TYR A 67 5.53 -1.08 4.13
N ARG A 68 5.82 -1.95 3.16
CA ARG A 68 7.11 -2.60 2.94
C ARG A 68 8.05 -1.71 2.13
N GLY A 69 7.49 -0.94 1.20
CA GLY A 69 8.22 -0.01 0.35
C GLY A 69 8.28 1.41 0.93
N VAL A 70 8.83 2.31 0.11
CA VAL A 70 8.85 3.75 0.40
C VAL A 70 7.62 4.39 -0.22
N VAL A 71 6.88 5.18 0.56
CA VAL A 71 5.71 5.91 0.06
C VAL A 71 6.11 7.26 -0.52
N GLU A 72 5.45 7.65 -1.60
CA GLU A 72 5.55 9.02 -2.12
C GLU A 72 4.67 9.95 -1.27
N GLN A 73 5.31 10.83 -0.49
CA GLN A 73 4.61 11.70 0.46
C GLN A 73 3.58 12.61 -0.23
N ALA A 74 3.85 13.02 -1.47
CA ALA A 74 2.95 13.84 -2.28
C ALA A 74 1.59 13.17 -2.55
N ASN A 75 1.49 11.84 -2.47
CA ASN A 75 0.21 11.13 -2.62
C ASN A 75 -0.78 11.42 -1.48
N PHE A 76 -0.28 11.92 -0.35
CA PHE A 76 -1.07 12.28 0.83
C PHE A 76 -1.24 13.78 1.00
N ASP A 77 -0.61 14.58 0.14
CA ASP A 77 -0.80 16.02 0.14
C ASP A 77 -2.22 16.33 -0.33
N GLY A 78 -3.00 16.95 0.55
CA GLY A 78 -4.32 17.45 0.20
C GLY A 78 -4.22 18.54 -0.88
N PRO A 79 -5.31 18.83 -1.59
CA PRO A 79 -5.34 19.90 -2.58
C PRO A 79 -4.86 21.22 -1.93
N PRO A 80 -4.04 22.01 -2.65
CA PRO A 80 -3.53 23.26 -2.12
C PRO A 80 -4.70 24.16 -1.70
N GLY A 81 -4.79 24.47 -0.41
CA GLY A 81 -5.78 25.41 0.15
C GLY A 81 -7.00 24.83 0.85
N ARG A 82 -7.21 23.50 0.92
CA ARG A 82 -8.24 22.89 1.80
C ARG A 82 -7.61 21.94 2.82
N GLY A 83 -6.90 22.53 3.78
CA GLY A 83 -6.48 21.79 4.98
C GLY A 83 -7.63 21.73 5.99
N PHE A 84 -7.97 20.53 6.45
CA PHE A 84 -8.46 20.38 7.82
C PHE A 84 -7.31 20.81 8.73
N GLY A 85 -7.51 21.92 9.43
CA GLY A 85 -6.46 22.64 10.16
C GLY A 85 -5.82 21.81 11.27
N GLY A 86 -4.52 21.55 11.12
CA GLY A 86 -3.56 21.31 12.20
C GLY A 86 -2.45 22.37 12.11
N PRO A 87 -1.75 22.71 13.22
CA PRO A 87 -0.86 23.86 13.25
C PRO A 87 0.28 23.70 12.23
N ARG A 88 0.33 24.65 11.28
CA ARG A 88 1.43 24.80 10.35
C ARG A 88 2.69 25.15 11.14
N GLY A 89 3.51 24.14 11.45
CA GLY A 89 4.93 24.36 11.74
C GLY A 89 5.55 25.01 10.50
N GLY A 90 5.71 26.33 10.54
CA GLY A 90 6.17 27.12 9.41
C GLY A 90 7.55 26.66 8.95
N ARG A 91 7.65 26.28 7.67
CA ARG A 91 8.95 26.19 7.01
C ARG A 91 9.46 27.64 6.82
N PRO A 92 10.64 28.00 7.33
CA PRO A 92 11.20 29.31 7.06
C PRO A 92 11.45 29.47 5.54
N PRO A 93 11.33 30.69 4.99
CA PRO A 93 11.59 30.93 3.58
C PRO A 93 13.00 30.48 3.22
N GLY A 94 13.12 29.73 2.13
CA GLY A 94 14.41 29.29 1.61
C GLY A 94 15.29 30.50 1.22
N PRO A 95 16.62 30.34 1.21
CA PRO A 95 17.53 31.41 0.83
C PRO A 95 17.28 31.87 -0.62
N PRO A 96 17.47 33.16 -0.93
CA PRO A 96 17.26 33.68 -2.28
C PRO A 96 18.22 33.03 -3.29
N PRO A 97 17.81 32.88 -4.56
CA PRO A 97 18.66 32.31 -5.59
C PRO A 97 19.90 33.17 -5.81
N ARG A 98 21.08 32.55 -5.78
CA ARG A 98 22.35 33.22 -6.10
C ARG A 98 22.35 33.54 -7.59
N ARG A 99 22.58 34.81 -7.94
CA ARG A 99 22.81 35.22 -9.33
C ARG A 99 24.18 34.70 -9.79
N PRO A 100 24.32 34.17 -11.02
CA PRO A 100 25.62 33.90 -11.63
C PRO A 100 26.37 35.22 -11.89
N LEU A 101 27.70 35.19 -11.75
CA LEU A 101 28.60 36.27 -12.18
C LEU A 101 28.70 36.31 -13.71
#